data_AF-A0A2G9EHT2-F1
#
_entry.id   AF-A0A2G9EHT2-F1
#
_cell.length_a   1.000
_cell.length_b   1.000
_cell.length_c   1.000
_cell.angle_alpha   90.00
_cell.angle_beta   90.00
_cell.angle_gamma   90.00
#
_symmetry.space_group_name_H-M   'P 1'
#
loop_
_entity.id
_entity.type
_entity.pdbx_description
1 polymer ?
#
loop_
_entity_poly.entity_id
_entity_poly.type
_entity_poly.pdbx_seq_one_letter_code
_entity_poly.pdbx_strand_id
1 'polypeptide(L)'
;MKRLAIGLSDFKHLIEEDFYYFDKTAFIEDVIKDGSQVKLFTRPRRFGKTLNMSMLKYFFDIENREENRKLFKNLYIEKTEAFKEQGQYPVIFLSLKDLKASTWEEMERKIIVMLSDLFSEYEYLLDELKGTNYENFKEIAYKKTVLYDLGGALKLLTKILYKKYNKKVVVLIDEYDSPLVSAYINGYYEKAKDFFKTFYSTVLKDNVYLQMGVLTGIIRVIKAGIFSDLNNLRTYTILSEMYTDSYGLTEEEVVKSLKDYGIEQEISNVKDWYDGYKFGDSEVYNPWSILNFLDFKELRAYWVDTSGNDLIKDVLKIVTKNTIEALERLFNGEGLKQNISGTSDLSKLLSEEELWELMLFSGYLTVEEKIDHKNYVLRLPNKEVKELFKDTFLEKYFGRGSKLLYLMEALTENRIDEYEERLQEILLTSVSYNDTKKGNEAFYHGLIMGMGLYLEGDYITKSNIESGLGRYDFVIEPKNKTKRAYIMEFKSTDNIEKLEEVSKEALEQIEDKKYDVSLKQNGIKDITYMGIAFCRKEIKIKYK
;
A
#
# COMPACT_ATOMS: atom_id res chain seq x y z
N MET A 1 18.70 -10.62 24.14
CA MET A 1 17.89 -10.44 22.91
C MET A 1 18.62 -9.48 22.00
N LYS A 2 18.63 -9.73 20.69
CA LYS A 2 19.25 -8.79 19.74
C LYS A 2 18.41 -7.51 19.66
N ARG A 3 19.03 -6.40 19.26
CA ARG A 3 18.31 -5.14 18.99
C ARG A 3 17.47 -5.28 17.71
N LEU A 4 16.35 -4.57 17.61
CA LEU A 4 15.52 -4.54 16.40
C LEU A 4 15.94 -3.37 15.49
N ALA A 5 16.05 -3.61 14.19
CA ALA A 5 16.48 -2.63 13.21
C ALA A 5 15.31 -1.85 12.57
N ILE A 6 14.47 -1.21 13.40
CA ILE A 6 13.29 -0.48 12.91
C ILE A 6 13.73 0.72 12.07
N GLY A 7 13.29 0.76 10.81
CA GLY A 7 13.60 1.86 9.88
C GLY A 7 14.99 1.80 9.24
N LEU A 8 15.81 0.79 9.56
CA LEU A 8 17.07 0.54 8.88
C LEU A 8 16.82 -0.17 7.54
N SER A 9 17.53 0.24 6.49
CA SER A 9 17.44 -0.39 5.17
C SER A 9 18.80 -0.71 4.56
N ASP A 10 19.88 -0.51 5.31
CA ASP A 10 21.23 -0.88 4.91
C ASP A 10 21.59 -2.25 5.51
N PHE A 11 21.86 -3.22 4.64
CA PHE A 11 22.16 -4.60 5.03
C PHE A 11 23.48 -4.71 5.80
N LYS A 12 24.52 -3.98 5.37
CA LYS A 12 25.82 -3.98 6.04
C LYS A 12 25.71 -3.50 7.48
N HIS A 13 25.10 -2.33 7.69
CA HIS A 13 24.83 -1.79 9.02
C HIS A 13 24.04 -2.78 9.88
N LEU A 14 22.99 -3.41 9.31
CA LEU A 14 22.16 -4.36 10.04
C LEU A 14 22.97 -5.53 10.62
N ILE A 15 23.87 -6.09 9.81
CA ILE A 15 24.72 -7.22 10.19
C ILE A 15 25.85 -6.80 11.12
N GLU A 16 26.55 -5.69 10.83
CA GLU A 16 27.71 -5.24 11.61
C GLU A 16 27.33 -4.82 13.04
N GLU A 17 26.15 -4.24 13.23
CA GLU A 17 25.63 -3.82 14.53
C GLU A 17 24.89 -4.94 15.31
N ASP A 18 24.95 -6.18 14.80
CA ASP A 18 24.33 -7.38 15.38
C ASP A 18 22.83 -7.22 15.69
N PHE A 19 22.09 -6.57 14.79
CA PHE A 19 20.64 -6.49 14.88
C PHE A 19 19.98 -7.85 14.61
N TYR A 20 18.74 -8.00 15.06
CA TYR A 20 17.91 -9.17 14.73
C TYR A 20 17.60 -9.15 13.23
N TYR A 21 18.04 -10.20 12.53
CA TYR A 21 17.91 -10.32 11.08
C TYR A 21 17.06 -11.54 10.71
N PHE A 22 16.10 -11.33 9.82
CA PHE A 22 15.38 -12.39 9.14
C PHE A 22 16.15 -12.74 7.86
N ASP A 23 16.75 -13.93 7.80
CA ASP A 23 17.65 -14.30 6.73
C ASP A 23 16.90 -14.50 5.39
N LYS A 24 17.01 -13.50 4.52
CA LYS A 24 16.45 -13.50 3.16
C LYS A 24 17.51 -13.73 2.09
N THR A 25 18.69 -14.23 2.46
CA THR A 25 19.80 -14.37 1.50
C THR A 25 19.56 -15.42 0.41
N ALA A 26 18.55 -16.28 0.55
CA ALA A 26 18.06 -17.13 -0.54
C ALA A 26 17.66 -16.34 -1.80
N PHE A 27 17.18 -15.10 -1.63
CA PHE A 27 16.87 -14.20 -2.73
C PHE A 27 18.04 -13.97 -3.69
N ILE A 28 19.28 -13.96 -3.19
CA ILE A 28 20.49 -13.81 -4.01
C ILE A 28 20.62 -14.98 -4.98
N GLU A 29 20.43 -16.21 -4.47
CA GLU A 29 20.52 -17.43 -5.26
C GLU A 29 19.45 -17.46 -6.36
N ASP A 30 18.21 -17.08 -6.02
CA ASP A 30 17.11 -17.03 -6.99
C ASP A 30 17.37 -16.00 -8.10
N VAL A 31 17.88 -14.81 -7.73
CA VAL A 31 18.24 -13.75 -8.68
C VAL A 31 19.34 -14.19 -9.65
N ILE A 32 20.31 -14.99 -9.18
CA ILE A 32 21.42 -15.53 -10.00
C ILE A 32 20.91 -16.61 -10.95
N LYS A 33 20.04 -17.51 -10.47
CA LYS A 33 19.49 -18.61 -11.28
C LYS A 33 18.51 -18.14 -12.35
N ASP A 34 17.83 -17.03 -12.13
CA ASP A 34 16.91 -16.47 -13.09
C ASP A 34 17.65 -15.85 -14.29
N GLY A 35 17.53 -16.51 -15.45
CA GLY A 35 18.18 -16.14 -16.70
C GLY A 35 17.70 -14.83 -17.35
N SER A 36 16.77 -14.11 -16.73
CA SER A 36 16.30 -12.81 -17.22
C SER A 36 17.35 -11.73 -16.96
N GLN A 37 17.80 -11.03 -18.00
CA GLN A 37 18.83 -10.00 -17.85
C GLN A 37 18.36 -8.80 -17.02
N VAL A 38 17.08 -8.44 -17.13
CA VAL A 38 16.51 -7.31 -16.37
C VAL A 38 15.26 -7.79 -15.63
N LYS A 39 15.24 -7.56 -14.32
CA LYS A 39 14.23 -8.03 -13.38
C LYS A 39 13.61 -6.82 -12.67
N LEU A 40 12.29 -6.73 -12.65
CA LEU A 40 11.55 -5.73 -11.88
C LEU A 40 10.71 -6.43 -10.81
N PHE A 41 10.96 -6.11 -9.55
CA PHE A 41 10.20 -6.59 -8.40
C PHE A 41 9.24 -5.50 -7.91
N THR A 42 7.93 -5.76 -7.98
CA THR A 42 6.92 -4.87 -7.40
C THR A 42 6.34 -5.46 -6.13
N ARG A 43 6.49 -4.75 -5.02
CA ARG A 43 6.00 -5.16 -3.70
C ARG A 43 5.44 -3.96 -2.94
N PRO A 44 4.53 -4.15 -1.98
CA PRO A 44 4.02 -3.06 -1.16
C PRO A 44 5.13 -2.36 -0.34
N ARG A 45 4.79 -1.20 0.24
CA ARG A 45 5.72 -0.45 1.10
C ARG A 45 6.05 -1.26 2.35
N ARG A 46 7.30 -1.11 2.83
CA ARG A 46 7.82 -1.76 4.06
C ARG A 46 8.01 -3.29 4.01
N PHE A 47 7.92 -3.93 2.85
CA PHE A 47 8.20 -5.37 2.67
C PHE A 47 9.68 -5.73 2.42
N GLY A 48 10.63 -4.85 2.77
CA GLY A 48 12.07 -5.15 2.69
C GLY A 48 12.75 -4.89 1.33
N LYS A 49 12.10 -4.17 0.40
CA LYS A 49 12.65 -3.86 -0.94
C LYS A 49 14.07 -3.29 -0.90
N THR A 50 14.24 -2.14 -0.25
CA THR A 50 15.54 -1.45 -0.15
C THR A 50 16.59 -2.28 0.57
N LEU A 51 16.21 -3.03 1.61
CA LEU A 51 17.11 -3.92 2.33
C LEU A 51 17.65 -5.04 1.42
N ASN A 52 16.78 -5.65 0.60
CA ASN A 52 17.20 -6.64 -0.39
C ASN A 52 18.10 -6.03 -1.48
N MET A 53 17.83 -4.78 -1.91
CA MET A 53 18.70 -4.09 -2.87
C MET A 53 20.10 -3.80 -2.29
N SER A 54 20.15 -3.34 -1.04
CA SER A 54 21.40 -3.15 -0.29
C SER A 54 22.16 -4.48 -0.11
N MET A 55 21.45 -5.56 0.19
CA MET A 55 22.03 -6.91 0.27
C MET A 55 22.66 -7.36 -1.07
N LEU A 56 21.96 -7.19 -2.20
CA LEU A 56 22.52 -7.46 -3.52
C LEU A 56 23.74 -6.60 -3.83
N LYS A 57 23.71 -5.31 -3.45
CA LYS A 57 24.84 -4.39 -3.61
C LYS A 57 26.08 -4.97 -2.95
N TYR A 58 26.02 -5.27 -1.67
CA TYR A 58 27.17 -5.81 -0.94
C TYR A 58 27.58 -7.20 -1.41
N PHE A 59 26.63 -8.03 -1.83
CA PHE A 59 26.95 -9.38 -2.32
C PHE A 59 27.81 -9.35 -3.59
N PHE A 60 27.42 -8.54 -4.59
CA PHE A 60 28.10 -8.54 -5.89
C PHE A 60 29.34 -7.64 -5.95
N ASP A 61 29.41 -6.59 -5.12
CA ASP A 61 30.44 -5.54 -5.17
C ASP A 61 31.88 -6.07 -5.13
N ILE A 62 32.60 -5.82 -6.22
CA ILE A 62 33.98 -6.23 -6.44
C ILE A 62 35.00 -5.42 -5.64
N GLU A 63 34.71 -4.16 -5.30
CA GLU A 63 35.69 -3.25 -4.67
C GLU A 63 35.99 -3.64 -3.23
N ASN A 64 34.94 -4.00 -2.47
CA ASN A 64 35.04 -4.34 -1.06
C ASN A 64 34.86 -5.84 -0.81
N ARG A 65 35.27 -6.69 -1.78
CA ARG A 65 34.99 -8.13 -1.80
C ARG A 65 35.23 -8.83 -0.46
N GLU A 66 36.42 -8.67 0.12
CA GLU A 66 36.81 -9.37 1.35
C GLU A 66 36.07 -8.88 2.60
N GLU A 67 35.75 -7.58 2.66
CA GLU A 67 34.95 -7.02 3.76
C GLU A 67 33.50 -7.46 3.64
N ASN A 68 32.92 -7.31 2.44
CA ASN A 68 31.54 -7.68 2.16
C ASN A 68 31.30 -9.19 2.34
N ARG A 69 32.30 -10.04 2.05
CA ARG A 69 32.21 -11.49 2.26
C ARG A 69 31.86 -11.83 3.72
N LYS A 70 32.35 -11.05 4.69
CA LYS A 70 32.11 -11.27 6.12
C LYS A 70 30.65 -11.04 6.51
N LEU A 71 29.93 -10.18 5.77
CA LEU A 71 28.52 -9.85 6.02
C LEU A 71 27.59 -11.05 5.80
N PHE A 72 28.03 -12.05 5.04
CA PHE A 72 27.23 -13.22 4.69
C PHE A 72 27.55 -14.46 5.53
N LYS A 73 28.45 -14.33 6.53
CA LYS A 73 28.86 -15.44 7.37
C LYS A 73 27.68 -16.01 8.17
N ASN A 74 27.56 -17.33 8.17
CA ASN A 74 26.48 -18.11 8.79
C ASN A 74 25.07 -17.87 8.21
N LEU A 75 24.94 -17.10 7.14
CA LEU A 75 23.67 -16.93 6.42
C LEU A 75 23.47 -18.07 5.41
N TYR A 76 22.23 -18.25 4.94
CA TYR A 76 21.85 -19.29 3.98
C TYR A 76 22.77 -19.27 2.75
N ILE A 77 22.96 -18.11 2.12
CA ILE A 77 23.69 -17.99 0.85
C ILE A 77 25.13 -18.48 0.90
N GLU A 78 25.82 -18.37 2.06
CA GLU A 78 27.21 -18.83 2.22
C GLU A 78 27.37 -20.33 1.94
N LYS A 79 26.32 -21.11 2.17
CA LYS A 79 26.31 -22.57 2.04
C LYS A 79 25.93 -23.05 0.64
N THR A 80 25.62 -22.14 -0.27
CA THR A 80 25.13 -22.45 -1.63
C THR A 80 26.23 -22.33 -2.68
N GLU A 81 26.01 -22.92 -3.86
CA GLU A 81 26.93 -22.74 -4.98
C GLU A 81 26.94 -21.29 -5.51
N ALA A 82 25.82 -20.58 -5.38
CA ALA A 82 25.69 -19.19 -5.80
C ALA A 82 26.68 -18.25 -5.07
N PHE A 83 27.23 -18.65 -3.91
CA PHE A 83 28.24 -17.88 -3.20
C PHE A 83 29.54 -17.65 -3.99
N LYS A 84 29.79 -18.41 -5.06
CA LYS A 84 30.90 -18.18 -6.00
C LYS A 84 30.81 -16.82 -6.71
N GLU A 85 29.60 -16.28 -6.85
CA GLU A 85 29.34 -14.98 -7.47
C GLU A 85 29.63 -13.78 -6.54
N GLN A 86 29.96 -14.03 -5.27
CA GLN A 86 30.26 -12.97 -4.30
C GLN A 86 31.50 -12.16 -4.72
N GLY A 87 31.32 -10.84 -4.79
CA GLY A 87 32.34 -9.87 -5.16
C GLY A 87 32.90 -10.05 -6.57
N GLN A 88 32.10 -10.52 -7.53
CA GLN A 88 32.54 -10.76 -8.91
C GLN A 88 32.27 -9.61 -9.89
N TYR A 89 31.47 -8.61 -9.50
CA TYR A 89 30.96 -7.59 -10.42
C TYR A 89 31.09 -6.16 -9.85
N PRO A 90 31.41 -5.17 -10.69
CA PRO A 90 31.13 -3.78 -10.35
C PRO A 90 29.62 -3.60 -10.20
N VAL A 91 29.19 -2.82 -9.20
CA VAL A 91 27.77 -2.57 -8.92
C VAL A 91 27.48 -1.08 -8.96
N ILE A 92 26.49 -0.68 -9.73
CA ILE A 92 25.88 0.65 -9.63
C ILE A 92 24.58 0.50 -8.85
N PHE A 93 24.45 1.22 -7.72
CA PHE A 93 23.22 1.27 -6.95
C PHE A 93 22.65 2.70 -6.97
N LEU A 94 21.38 2.82 -7.34
CA LEU A 94 20.70 4.10 -7.43
C LEU A 94 19.31 4.02 -6.78
N SER A 95 19.05 4.88 -5.79
CA SER A 95 17.71 5.03 -5.21
C SER A 95 17.03 6.29 -5.76
N LEU A 96 15.79 6.16 -6.21
CA LEU A 96 14.97 7.28 -6.71
C LEU A 96 13.93 7.78 -5.70
N LYS A 97 13.99 7.32 -4.44
CA LYS A 97 12.99 7.63 -3.41
C LYS A 97 12.78 9.14 -3.20
N ASP A 98 13.86 9.91 -3.31
CA ASP A 98 13.92 11.34 -3.00
C ASP A 98 13.57 12.22 -4.21
N LEU A 99 13.32 11.61 -5.38
CA LEU A 99 12.83 12.31 -6.57
C LEU A 99 11.33 12.59 -6.47
N LYS A 100 10.98 13.52 -5.57
CA LYS A 100 9.63 14.06 -5.41
C LYS A 100 9.69 15.57 -5.59
N ALA A 101 8.85 16.15 -6.43
CA ALA A 101 8.91 17.56 -6.75
C ALA A 101 7.53 18.12 -7.09
N SER A 102 7.29 19.39 -6.79
CA SER A 102 6.02 20.05 -7.13
C SER A 102 6.02 20.61 -8.55
N THR A 103 7.19 20.82 -9.16
CA THR A 103 7.31 21.23 -10.56
C THR A 103 8.35 20.41 -11.31
N TRP A 104 8.30 20.48 -12.64
CA TRP A 104 9.28 19.80 -13.49
C TRP A 104 10.68 20.36 -13.28
N GLU A 105 10.84 21.67 -13.18
CA GLU A 105 12.14 22.34 -13.01
C GLU A 105 12.81 21.95 -11.69
N GLU A 106 12.03 21.71 -10.63
CA GLU A 106 12.54 21.16 -9.38
C GLU A 106 12.96 19.69 -9.56
N MET A 107 12.17 18.88 -10.27
CA MET A 107 12.54 17.49 -10.60
C MET A 107 13.86 17.43 -11.38
N GLU A 108 14.05 18.29 -12.39
CA GLU A 108 15.28 18.36 -13.18
C GLU A 108 16.51 18.60 -12.29
N ARG A 109 16.42 19.57 -11.37
CA ARG A 109 17.50 19.87 -10.42
C ARG A 109 17.79 18.67 -9.53
N LYS A 110 16.75 17.97 -9.04
CA LYS A 110 16.92 16.79 -8.19
C LYS A 110 17.57 15.64 -8.95
N ILE A 111 17.23 15.43 -10.22
CA ILE A 111 17.89 14.44 -11.10
C ILE A 111 19.37 14.78 -11.27
N ILE A 112 19.72 16.03 -11.56
CA ILE A 112 21.11 16.49 -11.71
C ILE A 112 21.90 16.24 -10.42
N VAL A 113 21.33 16.60 -9.27
CA VAL A 113 21.99 16.40 -7.96
C VAL A 113 22.20 14.92 -7.67
N MET A 114 21.16 14.10 -7.83
CA MET A 114 21.24 12.66 -7.60
C MET A 114 22.30 11.97 -8.48
N LEU A 115 22.39 12.33 -9.77
CA LEU A 115 23.38 11.76 -10.67
C LEU A 115 24.79 12.26 -10.38
N SER A 116 24.94 13.52 -9.99
CA SER A 116 26.22 14.07 -9.54
C SER A 116 26.70 13.34 -8.29
N ASP A 117 25.84 13.15 -7.29
CA ASP A 117 26.19 12.45 -6.05
C ASP A 117 26.60 11.00 -6.35
N LEU A 118 25.87 10.30 -7.24
CA LEU A 118 26.24 8.96 -7.73
C LEU A 118 27.62 8.96 -8.40
N PHE A 119 27.90 9.90 -9.30
CA PHE A 119 29.18 9.97 -10.01
C PHE A 119 30.34 10.32 -9.07
N SER A 120 30.09 11.14 -8.05
CA SER A 120 31.09 11.48 -7.03
C SER A 120 31.58 10.26 -6.24
N GLU A 121 30.76 9.21 -6.07
CA GLU A 121 31.21 7.92 -5.49
C GLU A 121 32.35 7.27 -6.31
N TYR A 122 32.46 7.61 -7.60
CA TYR A 122 33.45 7.09 -8.53
C TYR A 122 34.51 8.11 -8.94
N GLU A 123 34.64 9.24 -8.22
CA GLU A 123 35.60 10.31 -8.55
C GLU A 123 37.05 9.81 -8.64
N TYR A 124 37.40 8.76 -7.88
CA TYR A 124 38.71 8.12 -7.94
C TYR A 124 39.05 7.57 -9.35
N LEU A 125 38.06 7.39 -10.25
CA LEU A 125 38.26 6.98 -11.63
C LEU A 125 38.77 8.09 -12.54
N LEU A 126 38.62 9.36 -12.14
CA LEU A 126 38.95 10.51 -12.99
C LEU A 126 40.39 10.46 -13.51
N ASP A 127 41.33 10.00 -12.68
CA ASP A 127 42.75 9.92 -13.02
C ASP A 127 43.05 8.88 -14.12
N GLU A 128 42.17 7.89 -14.29
CA GLU A 128 42.31 6.82 -15.29
C GLU A 128 41.56 7.14 -16.59
N LEU A 129 40.65 8.13 -16.58
CA LEU A 129 39.83 8.50 -17.72
C LEU A 129 40.58 9.42 -18.71
N LYS A 130 40.26 9.29 -20.00
CA LYS A 130 40.82 10.13 -21.07
C LYS A 130 39.76 10.55 -22.08
N GLY A 131 39.98 11.71 -22.71
CA GLY A 131 39.15 12.25 -23.79
C GLY A 131 37.70 12.48 -23.35
N THR A 132 36.75 12.20 -24.23
CA THR A 132 35.32 12.49 -24.01
C THR A 132 34.73 11.81 -22.76
N ASN A 133 35.21 10.63 -22.35
CA ASN A 133 34.68 10.01 -21.13
C ASN A 133 35.09 10.80 -19.87
N TYR A 134 36.28 11.42 -19.86
CA TYR A 134 36.73 12.26 -18.75
C TYR A 134 35.89 13.54 -18.66
N GLU A 135 35.70 14.25 -19.76
CA GLU A 135 34.89 15.48 -19.78
C GLU A 135 33.44 15.21 -19.39
N ASN A 136 32.80 14.20 -20.00
CA ASN A 136 31.40 13.86 -19.68
C ASN A 136 31.22 13.42 -18.22
N PHE A 137 32.15 12.62 -17.68
CA PHE A 137 32.10 12.23 -16.27
C PHE A 137 32.20 13.45 -15.36
N LYS A 138 33.18 14.32 -15.63
CA LYS A 138 33.45 15.54 -14.86
C LYS A 138 32.29 16.52 -14.89
N GLU A 139 31.64 16.67 -16.05
CA GLU A 139 30.46 17.53 -16.19
C GLU A 139 29.27 17.05 -15.37
N ILE A 140 29.05 15.73 -15.31
CA ILE A 140 28.01 15.13 -14.46
C ILE A 140 28.37 15.27 -12.99
N ALA A 141 29.56 14.81 -12.58
CA ALA A 141 30.03 14.83 -11.20
C ALA A 141 30.00 16.24 -10.59
N TYR A 142 30.34 17.27 -11.38
CA TYR A 142 30.38 18.67 -10.91
C TYR A 142 29.15 19.51 -11.29
N LYS A 143 28.02 18.89 -11.66
CA LYS A 143 26.74 19.58 -11.92
C LYS A 143 26.85 20.65 -13.02
N LYS A 144 27.71 20.43 -14.03
CA LYS A 144 27.94 21.34 -15.18
C LYS A 144 27.18 20.93 -16.45
N THR A 145 26.33 19.92 -16.34
CA THR A 145 25.55 19.36 -17.46
C THR A 145 24.08 19.80 -17.39
N VAL A 146 23.34 19.55 -18.47
CA VAL A 146 21.89 19.78 -18.57
C VAL A 146 21.15 18.45 -18.66
N LEU A 147 19.85 18.44 -18.30
CA LEU A 147 19.06 17.21 -18.25
C LEU A 147 19.10 16.40 -19.55
N TYR A 148 19.10 17.07 -20.70
CA TYR A 148 19.12 16.44 -22.01
C TYR A 148 20.27 15.43 -22.19
N ASP A 149 21.43 15.70 -21.60
CA ASP A 149 22.62 14.85 -21.71
C ASP A 149 22.64 13.70 -20.69
N LEU A 150 21.74 13.72 -19.69
CA LEU A 150 21.74 12.78 -18.58
C LEU A 150 21.03 11.45 -18.88
N GLY A 151 20.28 11.35 -19.98
CA GLY A 151 19.62 10.10 -20.39
C GLY A 151 20.60 8.93 -20.58
N GLY A 152 21.87 9.21 -20.91
CA GLY A 152 22.92 8.22 -21.09
C GLY A 152 23.85 8.01 -19.88
N ALA A 153 23.61 8.69 -18.75
CA ALA A 153 24.57 8.77 -17.64
C ALA A 153 24.92 7.38 -17.07
N LEU A 154 23.94 6.53 -16.80
CA LEU A 154 24.21 5.19 -16.26
C LEU A 154 24.94 4.29 -17.28
N LYS A 155 24.62 4.41 -18.58
CA LYS A 155 25.36 3.67 -19.62
C LYS A 155 26.82 4.10 -19.68
N LEU A 156 27.10 5.41 -19.59
CA LEU A 156 28.46 5.93 -19.51
C LEU A 156 29.21 5.30 -18.32
N LEU A 157 28.58 5.27 -17.14
CA LEU A 157 29.18 4.70 -15.94
C LEU A 157 29.43 3.18 -16.10
N THR A 158 28.48 2.42 -16.66
CA THR A 158 28.70 0.97 -16.93
C THR A 158 29.89 0.72 -17.87
N LYS A 159 30.07 1.56 -18.90
CA LYS A 159 31.20 1.48 -19.83
C LYS A 159 32.53 1.78 -19.13
N ILE A 160 32.55 2.79 -18.27
CA ILE A 160 33.74 3.18 -17.50
C ILE A 160 34.15 2.05 -16.55
N LEU A 161 33.21 1.52 -15.77
CA LEU A 161 33.47 0.41 -14.85
C LEU A 161 33.89 -0.87 -15.58
N TYR A 162 33.27 -1.18 -16.73
CA TYR A 162 33.71 -2.29 -17.57
C TYR A 162 35.17 -2.13 -18.01
N LYS A 163 35.59 -0.94 -18.40
CA LYS A 163 36.99 -0.68 -18.80
C LYS A 163 37.98 -0.85 -17.65
N LYS A 164 37.60 -0.43 -16.44
CA LYS A 164 38.46 -0.59 -15.26
C LYS A 164 38.59 -2.05 -14.84
N TYR A 165 37.48 -2.75 -14.70
CA TYR A 165 37.44 -4.07 -14.08
C TYR A 165 37.46 -5.23 -15.09
N ASN A 166 37.29 -4.96 -16.38
CA ASN A 166 37.08 -5.95 -17.43
C ASN A 166 35.96 -6.96 -17.09
N LYS A 167 34.91 -6.45 -16.44
CA LYS A 167 33.75 -7.20 -15.96
C LYS A 167 32.48 -6.43 -16.30
N LYS A 168 31.44 -7.16 -16.69
CA LYS A 168 30.10 -6.58 -16.88
C LYS A 168 29.54 -6.10 -15.53
N VAL A 169 28.66 -5.13 -15.57
CA VAL A 169 28.21 -4.35 -14.40
C VAL A 169 26.80 -4.78 -13.98
N VAL A 170 26.57 -4.93 -12.69
CA VAL A 170 25.23 -5.09 -12.11
C VAL A 170 24.65 -3.70 -11.82
N VAL A 171 23.43 -3.44 -12.29
CA VAL A 171 22.74 -2.16 -12.09
C VAL A 171 21.51 -2.39 -11.23
N LEU A 172 21.46 -1.74 -10.07
CA LEU A 172 20.42 -1.85 -9.07
C LEU A 172 19.69 -0.50 -8.97
N ILE A 173 18.38 -0.47 -9.26
CA ILE A 173 17.56 0.76 -9.23
C ILE A 173 16.40 0.57 -8.24
N ASP A 174 16.45 1.28 -7.11
CA ASP A 174 15.40 1.24 -6.10
C ASP A 174 14.38 2.37 -6.25
N GLU A 175 13.11 2.06 -5.95
CA GLU A 175 11.95 2.93 -6.10
C GLU A 175 11.81 3.59 -7.48
N TYR A 176 11.96 2.79 -8.55
CA TYR A 176 11.97 3.27 -9.95
C TYR A 176 10.73 4.10 -10.35
N ASP A 177 9.60 3.86 -9.68
CA ASP A 177 8.27 4.43 -9.91
C ASP A 177 8.02 5.73 -9.14
N SER A 178 8.78 6.01 -8.08
CA SER A 178 8.64 7.21 -7.23
C SER A 178 8.59 8.54 -8.03
N PRO A 179 9.54 8.84 -8.95
CA PRO A 179 9.48 10.09 -9.71
C PRO A 179 8.27 10.20 -10.64
N LEU A 180 7.77 9.07 -11.14
CA LEU A 180 6.62 9.03 -12.05
C LEU A 180 5.31 9.26 -11.30
N VAL A 181 5.18 8.67 -10.11
CA VAL A 181 4.05 8.93 -9.20
C VAL A 181 4.04 10.41 -8.79
N SER A 182 5.20 10.95 -8.41
CA SER A 182 5.33 12.38 -8.09
C SER A 182 4.92 13.27 -9.28
N ALA A 183 5.38 12.92 -10.49
CA ALA A 183 5.09 13.68 -11.70
C ALA A 183 3.60 13.64 -12.08
N TYR A 184 2.94 12.50 -11.86
CA TYR A 184 1.51 12.36 -12.06
C TYR A 184 0.71 13.27 -11.12
N ILE A 185 0.97 13.18 -9.82
CA ILE A 185 0.26 13.96 -8.79
C ILE A 185 0.39 15.48 -9.05
N ASN A 186 1.56 15.91 -9.53
CA ASN A 186 1.87 17.32 -9.72
C ASN A 186 1.73 17.81 -11.18
N GLY A 187 1.19 16.99 -12.08
CA GLY A 187 0.79 17.42 -13.43
C GLY A 187 1.93 17.62 -14.45
N TYR A 188 3.12 17.02 -14.24
CA TYR A 188 4.24 17.05 -15.19
C TYR A 188 4.66 15.66 -15.70
N TYR A 189 3.74 14.70 -15.64
CA TYR A 189 3.95 13.30 -15.97
C TYR A 189 4.66 13.03 -17.31
N GLU A 190 4.20 13.66 -18.39
CA GLU A 190 4.73 13.42 -19.74
C GLU A 190 6.22 13.75 -19.86
N LYS A 191 6.68 14.85 -19.26
CA LYS A 191 8.09 15.24 -19.28
C LYS A 191 8.97 14.25 -18.50
N ALA A 192 8.50 13.82 -17.33
CA ALA A 192 9.19 12.83 -16.51
C ALA A 192 9.27 11.47 -17.23
N LYS A 193 8.15 11.02 -17.80
CA LYS A 193 8.06 9.79 -18.59
C LYS A 193 9.11 9.77 -19.70
N ASP A 194 9.21 10.83 -20.50
CA ASP A 194 10.11 10.89 -21.65
C ASP A 194 11.59 10.80 -21.22
N PHE A 195 11.96 11.48 -20.14
CA PHE A 195 13.29 11.38 -19.56
C PHE A 195 13.58 9.96 -19.05
N PHE A 196 12.74 9.42 -18.17
CA PHE A 196 12.98 8.11 -17.53
C PHE A 196 12.92 6.96 -18.53
N LYS A 197 12.08 7.06 -19.57
CA LYS A 197 12.07 6.12 -20.70
C LYS A 197 13.45 6.02 -21.33
N THR A 198 14.06 7.16 -21.66
CA THR A 198 15.42 7.21 -22.25
C THR A 198 16.47 6.74 -21.24
N PHE A 199 16.39 7.21 -20.00
CA PHE A 199 17.31 6.88 -18.91
C PHE A 199 17.41 5.37 -18.65
N TYR A 200 16.27 4.68 -18.58
CA TYR A 200 16.23 3.24 -18.36
C TYR A 200 16.58 2.45 -19.62
N SER A 201 16.00 2.79 -20.78
CA SER A 201 16.28 2.05 -22.02
C SER A 201 17.75 2.05 -22.39
N THR A 202 18.44 3.17 -22.19
CA THR A 202 19.84 3.34 -22.57
C THR A 202 20.80 2.42 -21.78
N VAL A 203 20.50 2.15 -20.50
CA VAL A 203 21.36 1.29 -19.65
C VAL A 203 20.89 -0.17 -19.59
N LEU A 204 19.57 -0.42 -19.64
CA LEU A 204 18.99 -1.74 -19.40
C LEU A 204 18.78 -2.57 -20.67
N LYS A 205 18.78 -1.96 -21.86
CA LYS A 205 18.58 -2.66 -23.13
C LYS A 205 19.78 -2.50 -24.05
N ASP A 206 20.16 -3.61 -24.69
CA ASP A 206 21.26 -3.70 -25.65
C ASP A 206 22.59 -3.10 -25.16
N ASN A 207 22.75 -2.99 -23.83
CA ASN A 207 23.97 -2.53 -23.20
C ASN A 207 24.93 -3.71 -23.03
N VAL A 208 25.92 -3.78 -23.91
CA VAL A 208 26.94 -4.84 -23.90
C VAL A 208 27.75 -4.92 -22.60
N TYR A 209 27.76 -3.83 -21.81
CA TYR A 209 28.45 -3.75 -20.53
C TYR A 209 27.59 -4.20 -19.34
N LEU A 210 26.29 -4.44 -19.54
CA LEU A 210 25.36 -4.86 -18.48
C LEU A 210 25.45 -6.36 -18.24
N GLN A 211 25.68 -6.74 -16.98
CA GLN A 211 25.53 -8.13 -16.51
C GLN A 211 24.06 -8.42 -16.22
N MET A 212 23.46 -7.61 -15.34
CA MET A 212 22.09 -7.76 -14.90
C MET A 212 21.55 -6.42 -14.40
N GLY A 213 20.26 -6.15 -14.65
CA GLY A 213 19.51 -5.06 -14.05
C GLY A 213 18.50 -5.59 -13.03
N VAL A 214 18.46 -5.03 -11.82
CA VAL A 214 17.41 -5.30 -10.84
C VAL A 214 16.74 -3.99 -10.44
N LEU A 215 15.42 -3.96 -10.55
CA LEU A 215 14.60 -2.80 -10.21
C LEU A 215 13.59 -3.17 -9.13
N THR A 216 13.28 -2.23 -8.25
CA THR A 216 12.25 -2.38 -7.22
C THR A 216 11.29 -1.19 -7.23
N GLY A 217 10.01 -1.46 -7.00
CA GLY A 217 8.95 -0.43 -6.91
C GLY A 217 7.69 -0.96 -6.25
N ILE A 218 6.62 -0.17 -6.26
CA ILE A 218 5.29 -0.54 -5.76
C ILE A 218 4.39 -0.94 -6.93
N ILE A 219 4.33 -0.09 -7.95
CA ILE A 219 3.42 -0.26 -9.09
C ILE A 219 4.15 -0.74 -10.34
N ARG A 220 3.41 -1.33 -11.27
CA ARG A 220 3.92 -1.71 -12.59
C ARG A 220 3.55 -0.64 -13.60
N VAL A 221 4.50 0.24 -13.93
CA VAL A 221 4.29 1.39 -14.84
C VAL A 221 4.31 1.01 -16.34
N ILE A 222 4.01 -0.26 -16.67
CA ILE A 222 4.29 -0.82 -18.01
C ILE A 222 3.37 -0.26 -19.11
N LYS A 223 2.11 0.10 -18.81
CA LYS A 223 1.25 0.73 -19.82
C LYS A 223 1.62 2.18 -20.12
N ALA A 224 2.43 2.80 -19.26
CA ALA A 224 2.69 4.21 -19.33
C ALA A 224 3.89 4.56 -20.24
N GLY A 225 4.25 3.69 -21.20
CA GLY A 225 5.24 3.95 -22.25
C GLY A 225 6.72 3.94 -21.83
N ILE A 226 7.06 4.00 -20.53
CA ILE A 226 8.47 4.02 -20.09
C ILE A 226 9.25 2.75 -20.43
N PHE A 227 8.56 1.62 -20.46
CA PHE A 227 9.13 0.30 -20.72
C PHE A 227 8.64 -0.28 -22.05
N SER A 228 7.94 0.51 -22.88
CA SER A 228 7.57 0.08 -24.25
C SER A 228 8.81 -0.34 -25.04
N ASP A 229 9.94 0.31 -24.73
CA ASP A 229 11.19 0.07 -25.41
C ASP A 229 12.02 -1.04 -24.72
N LEU A 230 11.65 -1.47 -23.50
CA LEU A 230 12.30 -2.55 -22.74
C LEU A 230 11.58 -3.89 -22.90
N ASN A 231 11.68 -4.50 -24.08
CA ASN A 231 11.12 -5.83 -24.34
C ASN A 231 11.90 -6.99 -23.68
N ASN A 232 12.99 -6.71 -22.97
CA ASN A 232 13.80 -7.67 -22.20
C ASN A 232 13.51 -7.65 -20.69
N LEU A 233 12.53 -6.84 -20.23
CA LEU A 233 12.18 -6.70 -18.83
C LEU A 233 11.23 -7.82 -18.38
N ARG A 234 11.63 -8.58 -17.36
CA ARG A 234 10.74 -9.52 -16.67
C ARG A 234 10.25 -8.92 -15.35
N THR A 235 8.94 -8.99 -15.12
CA THR A 235 8.30 -8.40 -13.93
C THR A 235 7.82 -9.49 -12.98
N TYR A 236 8.12 -9.32 -11.69
CA TYR A 236 7.69 -10.15 -10.58
C TYR A 236 6.88 -9.31 -9.60
N THR A 237 5.57 -9.50 -9.64
CA THR A 237 4.62 -8.80 -8.77
C THR A 237 4.16 -9.70 -7.62
N ILE A 238 3.30 -9.21 -6.73
CA ILE A 238 2.65 -10.03 -5.71
C ILE A 238 1.73 -11.14 -6.28
N LEU A 239 1.40 -11.07 -7.57
CA LEU A 239 0.60 -12.09 -8.27
C LEU A 239 1.47 -13.15 -8.95
N SER A 240 2.80 -13.06 -8.82
CA SER A 240 3.74 -13.98 -9.45
C SER A 240 4.04 -15.15 -8.52
N GLU A 241 4.11 -16.36 -9.07
CA GLU A 241 4.44 -17.60 -8.33
C GLU A 241 5.95 -17.77 -8.04
N MET A 242 6.75 -16.72 -8.27
CA MET A 242 8.17 -16.70 -7.98
C MET A 242 8.49 -15.57 -7.01
N TYR A 243 9.50 -15.77 -6.16
CA TYR A 243 9.93 -14.81 -5.14
C TYR A 243 8.81 -14.45 -4.16
N THR A 244 7.99 -15.44 -3.81
CA THR A 244 6.77 -15.27 -3.01
C THR A 244 7.09 -14.97 -1.54
N ASP A 245 8.20 -15.52 -1.03
CA ASP A 245 8.68 -15.38 0.35
C ASP A 245 9.97 -14.52 0.49
N SER A 246 10.52 -14.04 -0.63
CA SER A 246 11.70 -13.17 -0.65
C SER A 246 11.43 -11.77 -0.09
N TYR A 247 10.16 -11.40 0.08
CA TYR A 247 9.70 -10.12 0.60
C TYR A 247 8.57 -10.37 1.61
N GLY A 248 8.62 -9.68 2.76
CA GLY A 248 7.75 -10.02 3.89
C GLY A 248 8.35 -11.09 4.79
N LEU A 249 7.66 -11.41 5.87
CA LEU A 249 8.05 -12.47 6.80
C LEU A 249 7.08 -13.65 6.69
N THR A 250 7.56 -14.88 6.66
CA THR A 250 6.71 -16.07 6.69
C THR A 250 6.21 -16.33 8.11
N GLU A 251 5.16 -17.15 8.25
CA GLU A 251 4.67 -17.60 9.56
C GLU A 251 5.80 -18.21 10.41
N GLU A 252 6.66 -19.04 9.81
CA GLU A 252 7.78 -19.68 10.51
C GLU A 252 8.76 -18.65 11.07
N GLU A 253 9.07 -17.61 10.29
CA GLU A 253 9.94 -16.51 10.70
C GLU A 253 9.33 -15.69 11.84
N VAL A 254 8.04 -15.38 11.75
CA VAL A 254 7.30 -14.64 12.79
C VAL A 254 7.25 -15.45 14.09
N VAL A 255 6.82 -16.71 14.03
CA VAL A 255 6.76 -17.60 15.20
C VAL A 255 8.14 -17.74 15.85
N LYS A 256 9.20 -17.91 15.05
CA LYS A 256 10.57 -17.94 15.56
C LYS A 256 10.94 -16.63 16.28
N SER A 257 10.61 -15.49 15.70
CA SER A 257 10.90 -14.19 16.33
C SER A 257 10.17 -13.99 17.65
N LEU A 258 8.89 -14.40 17.74
CA LEU A 258 8.12 -14.31 19.00
C LEU A 258 8.72 -15.18 20.10
N LYS A 259 9.24 -16.37 19.75
CA LYS A 259 9.98 -17.24 20.67
C LYS A 259 11.30 -16.62 21.11
N ASP A 260 12.08 -16.09 20.17
CA ASP A 260 13.38 -15.47 20.45
C ASP A 260 13.24 -14.23 21.38
N TYR A 261 12.07 -13.58 21.39
CA TYR A 261 11.73 -12.45 22.28
C TYR A 261 10.90 -12.83 23.51
N GLY A 262 10.59 -14.13 23.71
CA GLY A 262 9.89 -14.63 24.89
C GLY A 262 8.41 -14.22 24.99
N ILE A 263 7.73 -14.04 23.86
CA ILE A 263 6.32 -13.64 23.76
C ILE A 263 5.51 -14.60 22.87
N GLU A 264 5.85 -15.88 22.90
CA GLU A 264 5.20 -16.93 22.09
C GLU A 264 3.69 -17.10 22.37
N GLN A 265 3.21 -16.69 23.54
CA GLN A 265 1.78 -16.69 23.87
C GLN A 265 0.96 -15.76 22.96
N GLU A 266 1.60 -14.77 22.33
CA GLU A 266 0.93 -13.79 21.46
C GLU A 266 0.77 -14.26 20.01
N ILE A 267 1.25 -15.46 19.63
CA ILE A 267 1.21 -15.96 18.24
C ILE A 267 -0.19 -15.84 17.64
N SER A 268 -1.23 -16.27 18.37
CA SER A 268 -2.61 -16.20 17.87
C SER A 268 -3.09 -14.76 17.65
N ASN A 269 -2.69 -13.83 18.52
CA ASN A 269 -3.09 -12.43 18.43
C ASN A 269 -2.32 -11.71 17.32
N VAL A 270 -1.02 -11.99 17.18
CA VAL A 270 -0.16 -11.47 16.10
C VAL A 270 -0.66 -11.94 14.74
N LYS A 271 -1.07 -13.21 14.64
CA LYS A 271 -1.68 -13.76 13.43
C LYS A 271 -2.95 -12.98 13.06
N ASP A 272 -3.87 -12.85 13.98
CA ASP A 272 -5.13 -12.12 13.78
C ASP A 272 -4.92 -10.62 13.44
N TRP A 273 -3.87 -9.97 13.98
CA TRP A 273 -3.59 -8.56 13.70
C TRP A 273 -2.80 -8.29 12.42
N TYR A 274 -1.83 -9.14 12.09
CA TYR A 274 -0.79 -8.82 11.10
C TYR A 274 -0.67 -9.82 9.96
N ASP A 275 -1.23 -11.03 10.07
CA ASP A 275 -1.22 -12.05 9.00
C ASP A 275 -2.25 -11.74 7.92
N GLY A 276 -1.97 -12.19 6.70
CA GLY A 276 -2.99 -12.26 5.65
C GLY A 276 -2.60 -11.61 4.33
N TYR A 277 -1.34 -11.24 4.11
CA TYR A 277 -0.88 -10.88 2.76
C TYR A 277 -0.54 -12.14 1.97
N LYS A 278 -1.18 -12.31 0.81
CA LYS A 278 -0.89 -13.39 -0.14
C LYS A 278 -0.03 -12.92 -1.30
N PHE A 279 1.19 -13.44 -1.41
CA PHE A 279 2.11 -13.25 -2.54
C PHE A 279 2.28 -14.57 -3.29
N GLY A 280 1.70 -14.69 -4.48
CA GLY A 280 1.56 -15.98 -5.16
C GLY A 280 0.89 -17.01 -4.24
N ASP A 281 1.59 -18.11 -3.97
CA ASP A 281 1.16 -19.17 -3.06
C ASP A 281 1.65 -19.01 -1.60
N SER A 282 2.37 -17.95 -1.27
CA SER A 282 2.88 -17.71 0.10
C SER A 282 2.03 -16.71 0.87
N GLU A 283 1.77 -17.00 2.15
CA GLU A 283 1.25 -16.05 3.13
C GLU A 283 2.41 -15.40 3.87
N VAL A 284 2.40 -14.07 3.92
CA VAL A 284 3.46 -13.28 4.53
C VAL A 284 2.90 -12.16 5.41
N TYR A 285 3.72 -11.76 6.37
CA TYR A 285 3.49 -10.65 7.28
C TYR A 285 4.26 -9.42 6.84
N ASN A 286 3.76 -8.24 7.18
CA ASN A 286 4.48 -7.00 7.00
C ASN A 286 5.66 -6.91 8.01
N PRO A 287 6.93 -6.82 7.55
CA PRO A 287 8.08 -6.77 8.45
C PRO A 287 8.07 -5.58 9.41
N TRP A 288 7.57 -4.43 8.97
CA TRP A 288 7.49 -3.23 9.81
C TRP A 288 6.55 -3.43 10.99
N SER A 289 5.37 -4.00 10.76
CA SER A 289 4.39 -4.26 11.81
C SER A 289 4.92 -5.26 12.83
N ILE A 290 5.55 -6.35 12.37
CA ILE A 290 6.15 -7.35 13.25
C ILE A 290 7.32 -6.77 14.05
N LEU A 291 8.24 -6.05 13.42
CA LEU A 291 9.37 -5.44 14.12
C LEU A 291 8.91 -4.45 15.20
N ASN A 292 7.89 -3.63 14.93
CA ASN A 292 7.36 -2.71 15.93
C ASN A 292 6.61 -3.45 17.04
N PHE A 293 5.86 -4.51 16.72
CA PHE A 293 5.21 -5.34 17.73
C PHE A 293 6.24 -6.00 18.67
N LEU A 294 7.34 -6.53 18.13
CA LEU A 294 8.41 -7.13 18.95
C LEU A 294 9.05 -6.12 19.92
N ASP A 295 9.10 -4.84 19.53
CA ASP A 295 9.69 -3.76 20.34
C ASP A 295 8.71 -3.26 21.42
N PHE A 296 7.52 -2.82 21.00
CA PHE A 296 6.53 -2.20 21.88
C PHE A 296 5.68 -3.21 22.66
N LYS A 297 5.52 -4.44 22.13
CA LYS A 297 4.68 -5.52 22.69
C LYS A 297 3.21 -5.12 22.84
N GLU A 298 2.73 -4.29 21.92
CA GLU A 298 1.36 -3.76 21.90
C GLU A 298 0.71 -4.10 20.56
N LEU A 299 -0.50 -4.65 20.58
CA LEU A 299 -1.25 -4.89 19.35
C LEU A 299 -1.89 -3.57 18.91
N ARG A 300 -1.32 -2.97 17.87
CA ARG A 300 -1.86 -1.75 17.24
C ARG A 300 -1.45 -1.67 15.78
N ALA A 301 -2.04 -0.72 15.07
CA ALA A 301 -1.70 -0.46 13.68
C ALA A 301 -0.40 0.37 13.59
N TYR A 302 0.69 -0.27 13.17
CA TYR A 302 2.02 0.34 13.05
C TYR A 302 2.33 0.84 11.64
N TRP A 303 1.70 0.24 10.63
CA TRP A 303 1.88 0.62 9.23
C TRP A 303 1.23 1.98 8.91
N VAL A 304 0.20 2.37 9.69
CA VAL A 304 -0.57 3.63 9.59
C VAL A 304 0.31 4.88 9.62
N ASP A 305 1.37 4.89 10.43
CA ASP A 305 2.24 6.04 10.65
C ASP A 305 3.27 6.25 9.53
N THR A 306 3.22 5.45 8.46
CA THR A 306 4.11 5.60 7.31
C THR A 306 3.46 6.53 6.28
N SER A 307 4.21 7.49 5.74
CA SER A 307 3.78 8.62 4.91
C SER A 307 3.20 8.24 3.52
N GLY A 308 2.15 7.41 3.48
CA GLY A 308 1.55 6.86 2.26
C GLY A 308 0.02 6.83 2.20
N ASN A 309 -0.67 7.35 3.22
CA ASN A 309 -2.14 7.29 3.33
C ASN A 309 -2.86 8.20 2.33
N ASP A 310 -2.14 8.95 1.49
CA ASP A 310 -2.73 9.79 0.44
C ASP A 310 -3.58 8.97 -0.54
N LEU A 311 -3.19 7.72 -0.81
CA LEU A 311 -3.96 6.81 -1.66
C LEU A 311 -5.33 6.47 -1.08
N ILE A 312 -5.43 6.13 0.22
CA ILE A 312 -6.73 5.93 0.87
C ILE A 312 -7.53 7.23 0.84
N LYS A 313 -6.89 8.38 1.12
CA LYS A 313 -7.57 9.68 1.09
C LYS A 313 -8.16 9.97 -0.28
N ASP A 314 -7.44 9.60 -1.35
CA ASP A 314 -7.88 9.73 -2.74
C ASP A 314 -8.99 8.74 -3.11
N VAL A 315 -8.92 7.47 -2.69
CA VAL A 315 -10.04 6.51 -2.78
C VAL A 315 -11.29 7.11 -2.15
N LEU A 316 -11.15 7.61 -0.93
CA LEU A 316 -12.27 8.19 -0.21
C LEU A 316 -12.76 9.49 -0.87
N LYS A 317 -11.99 10.16 -1.75
CA LYS A 317 -12.44 11.37 -2.49
C LYS A 317 -13.36 10.99 -3.64
N ILE A 318 -13.22 9.78 -4.16
CA ILE A 318 -14.04 9.27 -5.26
C ILE A 318 -15.26 8.58 -4.64
N VAL A 319 -16.25 9.40 -4.27
CA VAL A 319 -17.48 8.90 -3.63
C VAL A 319 -18.53 8.59 -4.70
N THR A 320 -18.44 7.40 -5.26
CA THR A 320 -19.49 6.84 -6.14
C THR A 320 -20.25 5.74 -5.40
N LYS A 321 -21.47 5.45 -5.85
CA LYS A 321 -22.27 4.32 -5.34
C LYS A 321 -21.47 3.00 -5.41
N ASN A 322 -20.75 2.77 -6.50
CA ASN A 322 -19.92 1.57 -6.69
C ASN A 322 -18.78 1.49 -5.67
N THR A 323 -18.09 2.60 -5.40
CA THR A 323 -17.00 2.62 -4.41
C THR A 323 -17.53 2.32 -3.00
N ILE A 324 -18.70 2.85 -2.64
CA ILE A 324 -19.31 2.59 -1.34
C ILE A 324 -19.72 1.12 -1.20
N GLU A 325 -20.41 0.56 -2.19
CA GLU A 325 -20.79 -0.86 -2.20
C GLU A 325 -19.55 -1.79 -2.15
N ALA A 326 -18.46 -1.41 -2.80
CA ALA A 326 -17.20 -2.15 -2.74
C ALA A 326 -16.57 -2.11 -1.34
N LEU A 327 -16.56 -0.94 -0.69
CA LEU A 327 -16.08 -0.79 0.68
C LEU A 327 -16.93 -1.58 1.67
N GLU A 328 -18.26 -1.53 1.54
CA GLU A 328 -19.21 -2.35 2.32
C GLU A 328 -18.82 -3.83 2.31
N ARG A 329 -18.65 -4.39 1.11
CA ARG A 329 -18.27 -5.79 0.93
C ARG A 329 -16.92 -6.11 1.57
N LEU A 330 -15.94 -5.21 1.44
CA LEU A 330 -14.62 -5.39 2.05
C LEU A 330 -14.69 -5.38 3.58
N PHE A 331 -15.46 -4.48 4.18
CA PHE A 331 -15.62 -4.40 5.64
C PHE A 331 -16.43 -5.56 6.22
N ASN A 332 -17.42 -6.06 5.47
CA ASN A 332 -18.21 -7.24 5.84
C ASN A 332 -17.47 -8.57 5.60
N GLY A 333 -16.30 -8.55 4.94
CA GLY A 333 -15.52 -9.75 4.63
C GLY A 333 -16.11 -10.59 3.49
N GLU A 334 -16.94 -10.01 2.62
CA GLU A 334 -17.60 -10.69 1.49
C GLU A 334 -16.69 -10.81 0.25
N GLY A 335 -15.54 -10.15 0.28
CA GLY A 335 -14.60 -10.10 -0.84
C GLY A 335 -15.08 -9.24 -2.00
N LEU A 336 -14.13 -8.68 -2.74
CA LEU A 336 -14.35 -7.78 -3.87
C LEU A 336 -13.82 -8.41 -5.16
N LYS A 337 -14.71 -8.77 -6.08
CA LYS A 337 -14.34 -9.31 -7.40
C LYS A 337 -13.82 -8.18 -8.29
N GLN A 338 -12.58 -8.26 -8.75
CA GLN A 338 -11.94 -7.26 -9.59
C GLN A 338 -11.20 -7.89 -10.76
N ASN A 339 -11.20 -7.18 -11.89
CA ASN A 339 -10.34 -7.49 -13.01
C ASN A 339 -8.99 -6.79 -12.81
N ILE A 340 -7.96 -7.56 -12.47
CA ILE A 340 -6.60 -7.05 -12.30
C ILE A 340 -5.82 -7.37 -13.57
N SER A 341 -5.55 -6.32 -14.35
CA SER A 341 -4.77 -6.42 -15.57
C SER A 341 -3.30 -6.76 -15.28
N GLY A 342 -2.85 -6.41 -14.06
CA GLY A 342 -1.47 -6.50 -13.64
C GLY A 342 -0.57 -5.52 -14.38
N THR A 343 -1.14 -4.51 -15.05
CA THR A 343 -0.45 -3.40 -15.74
C THR A 343 -1.24 -2.11 -15.51
N SER A 344 -0.76 -1.27 -14.61
CA SER A 344 -1.45 0.00 -14.31
C SER A 344 -1.04 1.06 -15.34
N ASP A 345 -2.01 1.78 -15.92
CA ASP A 345 -1.74 2.95 -16.76
C ASP A 345 -1.73 4.19 -15.87
N LEU A 346 -0.53 4.62 -15.46
CA LEU A 346 -0.38 5.82 -14.63
C LEU A 346 -1.10 7.05 -15.19
N SER A 347 -1.40 7.12 -16.50
CA SER A 347 -2.18 8.23 -17.06
C SER A 347 -3.65 8.27 -16.59
N LYS A 348 -4.15 7.18 -16.02
CA LYS A 348 -5.54 6.99 -15.57
C LYS A 348 -5.65 6.59 -14.09
N LEU A 349 -4.61 6.86 -13.30
CA LEU A 349 -4.39 6.36 -11.92
C LEU A 349 -5.57 6.54 -10.93
N LEU A 350 -6.57 7.35 -11.30
CA LEU A 350 -7.77 7.65 -10.51
C LEU A 350 -9.08 7.17 -11.17
N SER A 351 -9.02 6.31 -12.18
CA SER A 351 -10.21 5.58 -12.67
C SER A 351 -10.59 4.47 -11.67
N GLU A 352 -11.89 4.16 -11.55
CA GLU A 352 -12.38 3.17 -10.56
C GLU A 352 -11.67 1.80 -10.68
N GLU A 353 -11.37 1.35 -11.90
CA GLU A 353 -10.68 0.06 -12.14
C GLU A 353 -9.23 0.07 -11.66
N GLU A 354 -8.50 1.17 -11.91
CA GLU A 354 -7.09 1.28 -11.52
C GLU A 354 -6.91 1.53 -10.03
N LEU A 355 -7.92 2.10 -9.37
CA LEU A 355 -7.93 2.36 -7.95
C LEU A 355 -7.75 1.06 -7.14
N TRP A 356 -8.53 0.02 -7.45
CA TRP A 356 -8.45 -1.26 -6.75
C TRP A 356 -7.13 -1.98 -7.01
N GLU A 357 -6.63 -1.92 -8.25
CA GLU A 357 -5.32 -2.46 -8.61
C GLU A 357 -4.20 -1.76 -7.82
N LEU A 358 -4.27 -0.43 -7.69
CA LEU A 358 -3.32 0.36 -6.92
C LEU A 358 -3.39 0.06 -5.41
N MET A 359 -4.60 -0.12 -4.87
CA MET A 359 -4.81 -0.49 -3.47
C MET A 359 -4.22 -1.88 -3.16
N LEU A 360 -4.38 -2.82 -4.08
CA LEU A 360 -3.78 -4.15 -4.00
C LEU A 360 -2.24 -4.07 -4.02
N PHE A 361 -1.62 -3.43 -5.01
CA PHE A 361 -0.15 -3.36 -5.10
C PHE A 361 0.49 -2.50 -4.00
N SER A 362 -0.25 -1.56 -3.42
CA SER A 362 0.20 -0.74 -2.30
C SER A 362 0.12 -1.44 -0.94
N GLY A 363 -0.56 -2.60 -0.86
CA GLY A 363 -0.71 -3.38 0.36
C GLY A 363 -1.91 -3.02 1.23
N TYR A 364 -2.90 -2.30 0.69
CA TYR A 364 -4.17 -2.06 1.35
C TYR A 364 -5.19 -3.19 1.12
N LEU A 365 -5.00 -3.96 0.05
CA LEU A 365 -5.77 -5.15 -0.25
C LEU A 365 -4.82 -6.33 -0.49
N THR A 366 -5.37 -7.53 -0.43
CA THR A 366 -4.69 -8.76 -0.78
C THR A 366 -5.60 -9.67 -1.61
N VAL A 367 -5.01 -10.68 -2.27
CA VAL A 367 -5.75 -11.69 -3.00
C VAL A 367 -6.28 -12.74 -2.02
N GLU A 368 -7.58 -12.93 -2.01
CA GLU A 368 -8.22 -14.06 -1.36
C GLU A 368 -8.22 -15.28 -2.30
N GLU A 369 -8.74 -15.08 -3.51
CA GLU A 369 -8.91 -16.13 -4.51
C GLU A 369 -8.53 -15.62 -5.90
N LYS A 370 -7.85 -16.48 -6.67
CA LYS A 370 -7.61 -16.28 -8.10
C LYS A 370 -8.63 -17.10 -8.88
N ILE A 371 -9.59 -16.42 -9.50
CA ILE A 371 -10.66 -17.05 -10.27
C ILE A 371 -10.12 -17.50 -11.62
N ASP A 372 -9.40 -16.62 -12.30
CA ASP A 372 -8.72 -16.90 -13.56
C ASP A 372 -7.49 -16.00 -13.75
N HIS A 373 -6.96 -15.91 -14.97
CA HIS A 373 -5.76 -15.12 -15.27
C HIS A 373 -5.88 -13.61 -14.99
N LYS A 374 -7.09 -13.04 -15.02
CA LYS A 374 -7.33 -11.60 -14.82
C LYS A 374 -8.32 -11.30 -13.71
N ASN A 375 -9.14 -12.25 -13.29
CA ASN A 375 -10.17 -12.02 -12.28
C ASN A 375 -9.75 -12.57 -10.91
N TYR A 376 -9.85 -11.72 -9.89
CA TYR A 376 -9.43 -12.01 -8.53
C TYR A 376 -10.52 -11.59 -7.55
N VAL A 377 -10.63 -12.30 -6.43
CA VAL A 377 -11.35 -11.85 -5.23
C VAL A 377 -10.34 -11.19 -4.31
N LEU A 378 -10.58 -9.93 -3.97
CA LEU A 378 -9.75 -9.14 -3.08
C LEU A 378 -10.38 -9.00 -1.70
N ARG A 379 -9.56 -8.95 -0.66
CA ARG A 379 -10.00 -8.69 0.72
C ARG A 379 -9.06 -7.74 1.43
N LEU A 380 -9.50 -7.23 2.59
CA LEU A 380 -8.59 -6.59 3.54
C LEU A 380 -7.64 -7.67 4.11
N PRO A 381 -6.33 -7.40 4.19
CA PRO A 381 -5.36 -8.42 4.60
C PRO A 381 -5.56 -8.82 6.05
N ASN A 382 -5.71 -7.84 6.95
CA ASN A 382 -5.66 -8.04 8.40
C ASN A 382 -6.36 -6.91 9.17
N LYS A 383 -6.44 -7.03 10.50
CA LYS A 383 -7.06 -6.01 11.37
C LYS A 383 -6.32 -4.68 11.35
N GLU A 384 -5.00 -4.68 11.24
CA GLU A 384 -4.20 -3.45 11.14
C GLU A 384 -4.67 -2.57 9.98
N VAL A 385 -4.86 -3.15 8.79
CA VAL A 385 -5.33 -2.41 7.62
C VAL A 385 -6.79 -2.00 7.78
N LYS A 386 -7.64 -2.83 8.40
CA LYS A 386 -9.04 -2.48 8.67
C LYS A 386 -9.15 -1.25 9.58
N GLU A 387 -8.38 -1.19 10.67
CA GLU A 387 -8.34 -0.02 11.56
C GLU A 387 -7.79 1.21 10.84
N LEU A 388 -6.78 1.08 9.98
CA LEU A 388 -6.28 2.20 9.16
C LEU A 388 -7.39 2.80 8.27
N PHE A 389 -8.16 1.94 7.60
CA PHE A 389 -9.27 2.39 6.75
C PHE A 389 -10.33 3.12 7.56
N LYS A 390 -10.70 2.55 8.72
CA LYS A 390 -11.62 3.15 9.67
C LYS A 390 -11.11 4.52 10.10
N ASP A 391 -9.89 4.62 10.64
CA ASP A 391 -9.32 5.89 11.11
C ASP A 391 -9.22 6.94 10.01
N THR A 392 -8.81 6.54 8.80
CA THR A 392 -8.71 7.48 7.65
C THR A 392 -10.09 7.95 7.19
N PHE A 393 -11.09 7.05 7.20
CA PHE A 393 -12.48 7.41 6.94
C PHE A 393 -13.00 8.39 8.00
N LEU A 394 -12.75 8.09 9.28
CA LEU A 394 -13.18 8.92 10.39
C LEU A 394 -12.54 10.32 10.35
N GLU A 395 -11.21 10.40 10.15
CA GLU A 395 -10.49 11.67 10.03
C GLU A 395 -11.04 12.50 8.86
N LYS A 396 -11.38 11.85 7.74
CA LYS A 396 -11.85 12.56 6.55
C LYS A 396 -13.24 13.17 6.73
N TYR A 397 -14.21 12.37 7.17
CA TYR A 397 -15.62 12.80 7.17
C TYR A 397 -16.02 13.52 8.46
N PHE A 398 -15.26 13.37 9.54
CA PHE A 398 -15.60 13.95 10.84
C PHE A 398 -14.51 14.89 11.40
N GLY A 399 -13.32 14.89 10.81
CA GLY A 399 -12.17 15.62 11.32
C GLY A 399 -11.63 15.04 12.63
N ARG A 400 -10.61 15.69 13.21
CA ARG A 400 -10.16 15.38 14.57
C ARG A 400 -11.06 16.09 15.57
N GLY A 401 -11.83 15.35 16.36
CA GLY A 401 -12.67 15.94 17.41
C GLY A 401 -13.70 14.97 18.00
N SER A 402 -14.39 15.44 19.03
CA SER A 402 -15.39 14.68 19.78
C SER A 402 -16.77 14.63 19.10
N LYS A 403 -16.95 15.21 17.90
CA LYS A 403 -18.26 15.23 17.23
C LYS A 403 -18.81 13.83 16.94
N LEU A 404 -17.96 12.94 16.41
CA LEU A 404 -18.34 11.54 16.18
C LEU A 404 -18.57 10.80 17.49
N LEU A 405 -17.72 11.02 18.49
CA LEU A 405 -17.88 10.44 19.83
C LEU A 405 -19.26 10.79 20.40
N TYR A 406 -19.60 12.08 20.47
CA TYR A 406 -20.88 12.55 21.01
C TYR A 406 -22.08 12.11 20.17
N LEU A 407 -21.93 12.01 18.83
CA LEU A 407 -22.95 11.43 17.97
C LEU A 407 -23.21 9.96 18.34
N MET A 408 -22.15 9.16 18.46
CA MET A 408 -22.26 7.73 18.77
C MET A 408 -22.73 7.48 20.21
N GLU A 409 -22.35 8.33 21.17
CA GLU A 409 -22.89 8.33 22.54
C GLU A 409 -24.39 8.62 22.53
N ALA A 410 -24.85 9.66 21.80
CA ALA A 410 -26.28 9.94 21.67
C ALA A 410 -27.06 8.76 21.08
N LEU A 411 -26.49 8.06 20.10
CA LEU A 411 -27.09 6.85 19.55
C LEU A 411 -27.19 5.74 20.59
N THR A 412 -26.06 5.34 21.18
CA THR A 412 -25.97 4.19 22.11
C THR A 412 -26.69 4.41 23.45
N GLU A 413 -26.89 5.67 23.85
CA GLU A 413 -27.70 6.07 25.01
C GLU A 413 -29.16 6.38 24.64
N ASN A 414 -29.56 6.10 23.39
CA ASN A 414 -30.92 6.24 22.85
C ASN A 414 -31.49 7.66 22.93
N ARG A 415 -30.63 8.69 22.85
CA ARG A 415 -31.01 10.10 22.71
C ARG A 415 -31.15 10.46 21.22
N ILE A 416 -32.21 9.94 20.60
CA ILE A 416 -32.38 10.00 19.14
C ILE A 416 -32.54 11.44 18.61
N ASP A 417 -33.17 12.33 19.37
CA ASP A 417 -33.31 13.74 18.96
C ASP A 417 -31.95 14.44 18.92
N GLU A 418 -31.07 14.16 19.88
CA GLU A 418 -29.68 14.67 19.88
C GLU A 418 -28.86 14.03 18.74
N TYR A 419 -29.08 12.74 18.46
CA TYR A 419 -28.45 12.05 17.34
C TYR A 419 -28.84 12.70 15.99
N GLU A 420 -30.13 13.04 15.79
CA GLU A 420 -30.61 13.75 14.61
C GLU A 420 -29.90 15.11 14.45
N GLU A 421 -29.86 15.93 15.50
CA GLU A 421 -29.24 17.26 15.46
C GLU A 421 -27.74 17.17 15.09
N ARG A 422 -27.01 16.27 15.75
CA ARG A 422 -25.56 16.09 15.52
C ARG A 422 -25.26 15.53 14.14
N LEU A 423 -26.06 14.59 13.65
CA LEU A 423 -25.89 14.02 12.32
C LEU A 423 -26.12 15.10 11.25
N GLN A 424 -27.13 15.95 11.43
CA GLN A 424 -27.36 17.09 10.56
C GLN A 424 -26.19 18.09 10.57
N GLU A 425 -25.65 18.40 11.75
CA GLU A 425 -24.47 19.29 11.89
C GLU A 425 -23.27 18.75 11.08
N ILE A 426 -23.04 17.44 11.12
CA ILE A 426 -21.96 16.78 10.36
C ILE A 426 -22.21 16.90 8.85
N LEU A 427 -23.43 16.63 8.37
CA LEU A 427 -23.78 16.77 6.96
C LEU A 427 -23.61 18.22 6.47
N LEU A 428 -23.95 19.20 7.31
CA LEU A 428 -23.78 20.62 7.00
C LEU A 428 -22.30 20.99 6.85
N THR A 429 -21.46 20.54 7.77
CA THR A 429 -20.06 20.99 7.90
C THR A 429 -19.06 20.19 7.08
N SER A 430 -19.32 18.90 6.82
CA SER A 430 -18.27 17.96 6.37
C SER A 430 -18.56 17.28 5.03
N VAL A 431 -19.77 17.42 4.48
CA VAL A 431 -20.17 16.78 3.22
C VAL A 431 -20.26 17.81 2.09
N SER A 432 -19.76 17.48 0.89
CA SER A 432 -19.89 18.35 -0.28
C SER A 432 -21.32 18.35 -0.82
N TYR A 433 -21.78 19.50 -1.32
CA TYR A 433 -23.07 19.60 -2.01
C TYR A 433 -23.17 18.66 -3.23
N ASN A 434 -22.03 18.32 -3.85
CA ASN A 434 -21.98 17.39 -4.99
C ASN A 434 -22.21 15.93 -4.58
N ASP A 435 -21.85 15.54 -3.36
CA ASP A 435 -21.99 14.16 -2.86
C ASP A 435 -23.46 13.85 -2.53
N THR A 436 -24.21 14.88 -2.13
CA THR A 436 -25.64 14.83 -1.80
C THR A 436 -26.57 15.10 -2.98
N LYS A 437 -26.11 14.91 -4.23
CA LYS A 437 -26.97 15.08 -5.41
C LYS A 437 -28.05 13.99 -5.48
N LYS A 438 -29.10 14.31 -6.25
CA LYS A 438 -30.37 13.57 -6.42
C LYS A 438 -30.25 12.04 -6.30
N GLY A 439 -31.03 11.42 -5.42
CA GLY A 439 -31.21 9.96 -5.33
C GLY A 439 -30.01 9.15 -4.82
N ASN A 440 -29.05 9.78 -4.15
CA ASN A 440 -27.84 9.11 -3.68
C ASN A 440 -27.98 8.51 -2.26
N GLU A 441 -28.98 7.63 -2.04
CA GLU A 441 -29.11 6.87 -0.78
C GLU A 441 -27.84 6.10 -0.43
N ALA A 442 -27.12 5.62 -1.44
CA ALA A 442 -25.83 4.95 -1.29
C ALA A 442 -24.80 5.83 -0.57
N PHE A 443 -24.78 7.15 -0.81
CA PHE A 443 -23.89 8.05 -0.08
C PHE A 443 -24.18 8.06 1.42
N TYR A 444 -25.45 8.28 1.80
CA TYR A 444 -25.84 8.32 3.21
C TYR A 444 -25.65 6.97 3.88
N HIS A 445 -25.97 5.89 3.18
CA HIS A 445 -25.71 4.53 3.64
C HIS A 445 -24.22 4.32 3.93
N GLY A 446 -23.33 4.64 2.98
CA GLY A 446 -21.88 4.53 3.16
C GLY A 446 -21.35 5.39 4.31
N LEU A 447 -21.91 6.60 4.47
CA LEU A 447 -21.56 7.48 5.58
C LEU A 447 -21.94 6.87 6.94
N ILE A 448 -23.19 6.41 7.10
CA ILE A 448 -23.68 5.81 8.34
C ILE A 448 -22.98 4.47 8.63
N MET A 449 -22.72 3.66 7.60
CA MET A 449 -21.93 2.45 7.77
C MET A 449 -20.52 2.79 8.26
N GLY A 450 -19.86 3.76 7.64
CA GLY A 450 -18.53 4.18 8.06
C GLY A 450 -18.51 4.75 9.49
N MET A 451 -19.59 5.40 9.93
CA MET A 451 -19.77 5.74 11.35
C MET A 451 -19.91 4.49 12.23
N GLY A 452 -20.64 3.48 11.77
CA GLY A 452 -20.82 2.21 12.45
C GLY A 452 -19.50 1.50 12.78
N LEU A 453 -18.46 1.67 11.95
CA LEU A 453 -17.12 1.15 12.23
C LEU A 453 -16.57 1.64 13.58
N TYR A 454 -16.99 2.82 14.06
CA TYR A 454 -16.65 3.34 15.38
C TYR A 454 -17.14 2.43 16.52
N LEU A 455 -18.27 1.74 16.31
CA LEU A 455 -18.93 0.92 17.32
C LEU A 455 -18.46 -0.54 17.34
N GLU A 456 -17.59 -0.97 16.43
CA GLU A 456 -17.17 -2.38 16.28
C GLU A 456 -16.53 -2.99 17.55
N GLY A 457 -16.03 -2.18 18.48
CA GLY A 457 -15.54 -2.66 19.77
C GLY A 457 -16.64 -3.36 20.58
N ASP A 458 -17.79 -2.72 20.69
CA ASP A 458 -18.92 -3.12 21.55
C ASP A 458 -20.11 -3.72 20.78
N TYR A 459 -20.17 -3.45 19.48
CA TYR A 459 -21.26 -3.81 18.59
C TYR A 459 -20.75 -4.56 17.37
N ILE A 460 -21.66 -5.28 16.73
CA ILE A 460 -21.52 -5.92 15.43
C ILE A 460 -22.39 -5.09 14.50
N THR A 461 -21.77 -4.39 13.55
CA THR A 461 -22.48 -3.61 12.54
C THR A 461 -22.63 -4.42 11.28
N LYS A 462 -23.85 -4.47 10.74
CA LYS A 462 -24.19 -5.22 9.53
C LYS A 462 -25.00 -4.32 8.63
N SER A 463 -24.57 -4.13 7.38
CA SER A 463 -25.40 -3.53 6.36
C SER A 463 -26.04 -4.61 5.52
N ASN A 464 -27.22 -4.33 4.95
CA ASN A 464 -27.59 -4.98 3.70
C ASN A 464 -27.70 -6.53 3.82
N ILE A 465 -28.25 -7.05 4.94
CA ILE A 465 -28.45 -8.49 5.20
C ILE A 465 -29.94 -8.84 5.17
N GLU A 466 -30.27 -10.04 4.68
CA GLU A 466 -31.64 -10.57 4.69
C GLU A 466 -32.13 -10.84 6.12
N SER A 467 -33.31 -10.33 6.45
CA SER A 467 -33.99 -10.57 7.72
C SER A 467 -35.51 -10.44 7.55
N GLY A 468 -36.27 -11.28 8.24
CA GLY A 468 -37.72 -11.28 8.14
C GLY A 468 -38.21 -11.54 6.71
N LEU A 469 -38.88 -10.54 6.11
CA LEU A 469 -39.47 -10.58 4.77
C LEU A 469 -38.74 -9.67 3.76
N GLY A 470 -37.51 -9.24 4.06
CA GLY A 470 -36.74 -8.35 3.20
C GLY A 470 -35.28 -8.21 3.63
N ARG A 471 -34.72 -7.03 3.37
CA ARG A 471 -33.33 -6.67 3.66
C ARG A 471 -33.33 -5.30 4.33
N TYR A 472 -32.81 -5.22 5.54
CA TYR A 472 -32.63 -3.92 6.20
C TYR A 472 -31.42 -3.20 5.61
N ASP A 473 -31.41 -1.87 5.69
CA ASP A 473 -30.23 -1.09 5.29
C ASP A 473 -29.10 -1.26 6.29
N PHE A 474 -29.33 -1.00 7.58
CA PHE A 474 -28.26 -1.06 8.58
C PHE A 474 -28.72 -1.54 9.94
N VAL A 475 -27.92 -2.39 10.58
CA VAL A 475 -28.15 -2.91 11.93
C VAL A 475 -26.93 -2.76 12.79
N ILE A 476 -27.16 -2.35 14.03
CA ILE A 476 -26.17 -2.25 15.10
C ILE A 476 -26.58 -3.25 16.19
N GLU A 477 -25.95 -4.42 16.20
CA GLU A 477 -26.23 -5.51 17.13
C GLU A 477 -25.19 -5.50 18.26
N PRO A 478 -25.57 -5.35 19.54
CA PRO A 478 -24.58 -5.35 20.61
C PRO A 478 -23.98 -6.74 20.83
N LYS A 479 -22.67 -6.77 21.12
CA LYS A 479 -21.98 -8.00 21.56
C LYS A 479 -22.49 -8.42 22.94
N ASN A 480 -22.66 -7.45 23.84
CA ASN A 480 -23.35 -7.66 25.11
C ASN A 480 -24.87 -7.59 24.90
N LYS A 481 -25.55 -8.73 24.95
CA LYS A 481 -26.99 -8.86 24.69
C LYS A 481 -27.91 -8.10 25.66
N THR A 482 -27.37 -7.52 26.74
CA THR A 482 -28.12 -6.62 27.64
C THR A 482 -28.22 -5.18 27.12
N LYS A 483 -27.35 -4.80 26.17
CA LYS A 483 -27.42 -3.47 25.52
C LYS A 483 -28.50 -3.47 24.43
N ARG A 484 -28.89 -2.28 24.00
CA ARG A 484 -29.89 -2.03 22.97
C ARG A 484 -29.33 -2.24 21.57
N ALA A 485 -30.12 -2.80 20.66
CA ALA A 485 -29.83 -2.86 19.23
C ALA A 485 -30.60 -1.79 18.45
N TYR A 486 -30.10 -1.47 17.26
CA TYR A 486 -30.73 -0.50 16.37
C TYR A 486 -30.91 -1.12 14.99
N ILE A 487 -32.10 -0.94 14.42
CA ILE A 487 -32.40 -1.25 13.02
C ILE A 487 -32.71 0.08 12.32
N MET A 488 -32.00 0.35 11.23
CA MET A 488 -32.14 1.59 10.47
C MET A 488 -32.55 1.28 9.04
N GLU A 489 -33.48 2.10 8.53
CA GLU A 489 -33.89 2.14 7.12
C GLU A 489 -33.72 3.57 6.62
N PHE A 490 -33.11 3.73 5.46
CA PHE A 490 -32.76 5.01 4.87
C PHE A 490 -33.65 5.30 3.66
N LYS A 491 -34.10 6.55 3.53
CA LYS A 491 -34.80 7.04 2.35
C LYS A 491 -34.29 8.42 1.97
N SER A 492 -34.31 8.74 0.68
CA SER A 492 -33.98 10.07 0.16
C SER A 492 -35.19 10.73 -0.50
N THR A 493 -35.30 12.06 -0.34
CA THR A 493 -36.32 12.89 -0.99
C THR A 493 -35.70 14.17 -1.51
N ASP A 494 -36.31 14.74 -2.55
CA ASP A 494 -35.95 16.05 -3.09
C ASP A 494 -36.77 17.20 -2.48
N ASN A 495 -37.72 16.89 -1.61
CA ASN A 495 -38.59 17.87 -0.97
C ASN A 495 -38.43 17.81 0.56
N ILE A 496 -37.91 18.90 1.14
CA ILE A 496 -37.75 19.11 2.59
C ILE A 496 -39.09 18.91 3.32
N GLU A 497 -40.20 19.37 2.75
CA GLU A 497 -41.54 19.26 3.37
C GLU A 497 -41.99 17.80 3.53
N LYS A 498 -41.41 16.88 2.74
CA LYS A 498 -41.72 15.45 2.79
C LYS A 498 -40.83 14.65 3.73
N LEU A 499 -39.81 15.23 4.35
CA LEU A 499 -38.89 14.52 5.24
C LEU A 499 -39.62 13.78 6.37
N GLU A 500 -40.62 14.44 6.96
CA GLU A 500 -41.43 13.89 8.06
C GLU A 500 -42.29 12.69 7.61
N GLU A 501 -42.81 12.74 6.39
CA GLU A 501 -43.61 11.66 5.79
C GLU A 501 -42.71 10.47 5.43
N VAL A 502 -41.62 10.74 4.72
CA VAL A 502 -40.68 9.73 4.22
C VAL A 502 -39.95 8.99 5.36
N SER A 503 -39.66 9.68 6.48
CA SER A 503 -39.06 9.03 7.66
C SER A 503 -40.04 8.08 8.36
N LYS A 504 -41.35 8.37 8.32
CA LYS A 504 -42.38 7.44 8.80
C LYS A 504 -42.51 6.23 7.89
N GLU A 505 -42.52 6.42 6.56
CA GLU A 505 -42.54 5.31 5.60
C GLU A 505 -41.35 4.35 5.82
N ALA A 506 -40.15 4.90 6.06
CA ALA A 506 -38.97 4.10 6.38
C ALA A 506 -39.14 3.30 7.69
N LEU A 507 -39.71 3.92 8.72
CA LEU A 507 -39.97 3.25 10.00
C LEU A 507 -41.04 2.14 9.85
N GLU A 508 -42.12 2.42 9.13
CA GLU A 508 -43.19 1.45 8.83
C GLU A 508 -42.65 0.24 8.04
N GLN A 509 -41.74 0.48 7.10
CA GLN A 509 -41.09 -0.59 6.35
C GLN A 509 -40.33 -1.58 7.26
N ILE A 510 -39.65 -1.11 8.30
CA ILE A 510 -38.95 -1.97 9.27
C ILE A 510 -39.94 -2.92 9.96
N GLU A 511 -41.10 -2.40 10.36
CA GLU A 511 -42.15 -3.16 11.04
C GLU A 511 -42.80 -4.18 10.12
N ASP A 512 -43.21 -3.74 8.93
CA ASP A 512 -43.89 -4.57 7.94
C ASP A 512 -43.01 -5.75 7.50
N LYS A 513 -41.71 -5.51 7.36
CA LYS A 513 -40.75 -6.52 6.95
C LYS A 513 -40.20 -7.36 8.10
N LYS A 514 -40.52 -7.03 9.36
CA LYS A 514 -40.11 -7.78 10.56
C LYS A 514 -38.61 -8.00 10.65
N TYR A 515 -37.83 -6.94 10.41
CA TYR A 515 -36.37 -7.01 10.38
C TYR A 515 -35.74 -7.41 11.73
N ASP A 516 -36.48 -7.27 12.82
CA ASP A 516 -36.10 -7.60 14.20
C ASP A 516 -36.04 -9.10 14.51
N VAL A 517 -36.60 -9.96 13.64
CA VAL A 517 -36.68 -11.41 13.89
C VAL A 517 -35.32 -12.04 14.15
N SER A 518 -34.30 -11.69 13.36
CA SER A 518 -32.93 -12.22 13.52
C SER A 518 -32.29 -11.77 14.84
N LEU A 519 -32.47 -10.51 15.23
CA LEU A 519 -31.96 -9.97 16.50
C LEU A 519 -32.64 -10.63 17.71
N LYS A 520 -33.95 -10.85 17.64
CA LYS A 520 -34.71 -11.56 18.68
C LYS A 520 -34.26 -13.02 18.81
N GLN A 521 -33.99 -13.70 17.70
CA GLN A 521 -33.41 -15.05 17.72
C GLN A 521 -32.02 -15.07 18.37
N ASN A 522 -31.23 -14.02 18.18
CA ASN A 522 -29.92 -13.84 18.82
C ASN A 522 -30.01 -13.41 20.31
N GLY A 523 -31.21 -13.40 20.89
CA GLY A 523 -31.45 -13.11 22.30
C GLY A 523 -31.48 -11.63 22.68
N ILE A 524 -31.53 -10.73 21.70
CA ILE A 524 -31.68 -9.28 21.94
C ILE A 524 -33.12 -8.98 22.34
N LYS A 525 -33.29 -8.27 23.46
CA LYS A 525 -34.60 -7.90 23.99
C LYS A 525 -34.98 -6.45 23.72
N ASP A 526 -34.00 -5.57 23.67
CA ASP A 526 -34.20 -4.13 23.54
C ASP A 526 -33.75 -3.67 22.16
N ILE A 527 -34.68 -3.20 21.33
CA ILE A 527 -34.43 -2.87 19.93
C ILE A 527 -35.15 -1.55 19.62
N THR A 528 -34.41 -0.56 19.10
CA THR A 528 -34.98 0.67 18.53
C THR A 528 -35.06 0.55 17.02
N TYR A 529 -36.21 0.90 16.45
CA TYR A 529 -36.36 1.03 15.00
C TYR A 529 -36.16 2.50 14.62
N MET A 530 -35.45 2.78 13.53
CA MET A 530 -35.15 4.14 13.07
C MET A 530 -35.38 4.26 11.57
N GLY A 531 -36.42 4.99 11.18
CA GLY A 531 -36.60 5.45 9.80
C GLY A 531 -35.95 6.80 9.60
N ILE A 532 -34.94 6.88 8.73
CA ILE A 532 -34.17 8.11 8.49
C ILE A 532 -34.43 8.60 7.06
N ALA A 533 -34.94 9.82 6.94
CA ALA A 533 -35.13 10.50 5.66
C ALA A 533 -34.04 11.56 5.47
N PHE A 534 -33.47 11.61 4.27
CA PHE A 534 -32.45 12.58 3.86
C PHE A 534 -32.96 13.45 2.71
N CYS A 535 -32.74 14.77 2.83
CA CYS A 535 -32.93 15.74 1.76
C CYS A 535 -31.69 16.62 1.68
N ARG A 536 -30.75 16.21 0.83
CA ARG A 536 -29.43 16.83 0.70
C ARG A 536 -28.65 16.84 2.03
N LYS A 537 -28.69 17.93 2.78
CA LYS A 537 -27.98 18.08 4.05
C LYS A 537 -28.93 18.15 5.24
N GLU A 538 -30.23 18.15 4.99
CA GLU A 538 -31.28 18.14 6.00
C GLU A 538 -31.79 16.72 6.21
N ILE A 539 -32.13 16.38 7.45
CA ILE A 539 -32.55 15.03 7.81
C ILE A 539 -33.75 15.03 8.75
N LYS A 540 -34.45 13.89 8.80
CA LYS A 540 -35.45 13.62 9.81
C LYS A 540 -35.43 12.15 10.21
N ILE A 541 -35.55 11.90 11.51
CA ILE A 541 -35.57 10.56 12.09
C ILE A 541 -36.92 10.34 12.76
N LYS A 542 -37.52 9.18 12.47
CA LYS A 542 -38.64 8.62 13.23
C LYS A 542 -38.21 7.32 13.88
N TYR A 543 -38.57 7.14 15.14
CA TYR A 543 -38.13 5.99 15.90
C TYR A 543 -39.24 5.42 16.80
N LYS A 544 -39.07 4.16 17.18
CA LYS A 544 -39.97 3.42 18.07
C LYS A 544 -39.17 2.51 19.00
#